data_AF-A0A9D4J4I8-F1
#
_entry.id   AF-A0A9D4J4I8-F1
#
_cell.length_a   1.000
_cell.length_b   1.000
_cell.length_c   1.000
_cell.angle_alpha   90.00
_cell.angle_beta   90.00
_cell.angle_gamma   90.00
#
_symmetry.space_group_name_H-M   'P 1'
#
loop_
_entity.id
_entity.type
_entity.pdbx_description
1 polymer ?
#
loop_
_entity_poly.entity_id
_entity_poly.type
_entity_poly.pdbx_seq_one_letter_code
_entity_poly.pdbx_strand_id
1 'polypeptide(L)' 'MVRFYAIQTLKEGKPSHFVDAQNKATSNWMRYVNCAMTEADQNLVAFQYKGGIYYCTLKPFSPGIQA' A
#
# COMPACT_ATOMS: atom_id res chain seq x y z
N MET A 1 -14.93 7.90 3.94
CA MET A 1 -14.10 6.77 3.47
C MET A 1 -13.12 7.32 2.45
N VAL A 2 -11.89 7.61 2.86
CA VAL A 2 -10.88 8.13 1.94
C VAL A 2 -10.23 6.94 1.25
N ARG A 3 -10.40 6.82 -0.07
CA ARG A 3 -9.82 5.73 -0.86
C ARG A 3 -8.67 6.30 -1.67
N PHE A 4 -7.45 6.17 -1.16
CA PHE A 4 -6.26 6.51 -1.92
C PHE A 4 -5.91 5.32 -2.82
N TYR A 5 -6.24 5.44 -4.09
CA TYR A 5 -5.94 4.42 -5.10
C TYR A 5 -4.60 4.66 -5.79
N ALA A 6 -3.94 5.80 -5.55
CA ALA A 6 -2.72 6.19 -6.23
C ALA A 6 -1.56 6.34 -5.25
N ILE A 7 -0.44 5.69 -5.53
CA ILE A 7 0.82 5.84 -4.78
C ILE A 7 1.86 6.47 -5.69
N GLN A 8 2.52 7.55 -5.24
CA GLN A 8 3.61 8.18 -5.99
C GLN A 8 4.90 7.36 -5.86
N THR A 9 5.54 7.08 -6.98
CA THR A 9 6.86 6.45 -7.02
C THR A 9 7.96 7.49 -7.25
N LEU A 10 9.13 7.22 -6.70
CA LEU A 10 10.34 8.01 -6.86
C LEU A 10 11.35 7.27 -7.73
N LYS A 11 12.00 7.97 -8.66
CA LYS A 11 13.16 7.47 -9.41
C LYS A 11 14.30 8.46 -9.19
N GLU A 12 15.45 7.97 -8.73
CA GLU A 12 16.61 8.82 -8.40
C GLU A 12 16.26 9.95 -7.41
N GLY A 13 15.40 9.65 -6.43
CA GLY A 13 14.93 10.62 -5.43
C GLY A 13 13.94 11.67 -5.95
N LYS A 14 13.55 11.61 -7.23
CA LYS A 14 12.59 12.54 -7.84
C LYS A 14 11.25 11.85 -8.12
N PRO A 15 10.11 12.56 -8.01
CA PRO A 15 8.82 12.03 -8.45
C PRO A 15 8.89 11.51 -9.89
N SER A 16 8.41 10.28 -10.13
CA SER A 16 8.43 9.65 -11.44
C SER A 16 7.02 9.49 -12.02
N HIS A 17 6.18 8.70 -11.38
CA HIS A 17 4.82 8.41 -11.83
C HIS A 17 3.95 7.92 -10.66
N PHE A 18 2.64 7.83 -10.89
CA PHE A 18 1.71 7.25 -9.93
C PHE A 18 1.35 5.81 -10.33
N VAL A 19 1.27 4.92 -9.35
CA VAL A 19 0.66 3.60 -9.49
C VAL A 19 -0.82 3.75 -9.13
N ASP A 20 -1.70 3.70 -10.13
CA ASP A 20 -3.16 3.83 -9.94
C ASP A 20 -3.84 2.45 -9.89
N ALA A 21 -4.50 2.16 -8.77
CA ALA A 21 -5.21 0.93 -8.48
C ALA A 21 -6.75 1.06 -8.55
N GLN A 22 -7.27 2.13 -9.18
CA GLN A 22 -8.71 2.35 -9.35
C GLN A 22 -9.36 1.23 -10.16
N ASN A 23 -8.79 0.89 -11.32
CA ASN A 23 -9.35 -0.10 -12.24
C ASN A 23 -9.12 -1.54 -11.74
N LYS A 24 -10.19 -2.21 -11.30
CA LYS A 24 -10.14 -3.59 -10.80
C LYS A 24 -9.62 -4.60 -11.83
N ALA A 25 -9.80 -4.37 -13.13
CA ALA A 25 -9.36 -5.28 -14.18
C ALA A 25 -7.83 -5.28 -14.37
N THR A 26 -7.15 -4.21 -13.94
CA THR A 26 -5.70 -4.02 -14.12
C THR A 26 -4.96 -3.89 -12.78
N SER A 27 -5.65 -4.11 -11.65
CA SER A 27 -5.10 -3.94 -10.30
C SER A 27 -5.05 -5.27 -9.56
N ASN A 28 -4.14 -5.38 -8.60
CA ASN A 28 -4.04 -6.55 -7.73
C ASN A 28 -4.83 -6.35 -6.42
N TRP A 29 -4.71 -7.31 -5.51
CA TRP A 29 -5.40 -7.34 -4.21
C TRP A 29 -4.99 -6.21 -3.25
N MET A 30 -3.81 -5.59 -3.43
CA MET A 30 -3.31 -4.53 -2.54
C MET A 30 -4.22 -3.30 -2.52
N ARG A 31 -5.05 -3.09 -3.54
CA ARG A 31 -6.05 -2.02 -3.61
C ARG A 31 -7.13 -2.06 -2.51
N TYR A 32 -7.25 -3.19 -1.82
CA TYR A 32 -8.25 -3.42 -0.77
C TYR A 32 -7.68 -3.23 0.65
N VAL A 33 -6.36 -3.12 0.79
CA VAL A 33 -5.68 -2.80 2.05
C VAL A 33 -6.09 -1.38 2.45
N ASN A 34 -6.58 -1.22 3.69
CA ASN A 34 -7.03 0.08 4.18
C ASN A 34 -5.86 0.81 4.86
N CYS A 35 -5.92 2.15 4.83
CA CYS A 35 -5.03 2.93 5.68
C CYS A 35 -5.42 2.71 7.14
N ALA A 36 -4.44 2.37 7.98
CA ALA A 36 -4.64 2.35 9.43
C ALA A 36 -4.99 3.75 9.93
N MET A 37 -5.98 3.84 10.83
CA MET A 37 -6.38 5.12 11.43
C MET A 37 -5.40 5.57 12.52
N THR A 38 -4.73 4.60 13.15
CA THR A 38 -3.75 4.83 14.21
C THR A 38 -2.51 3.95 13.99
N GLU A 39 -1.38 4.34 14.57
CA GLU A 39 -0.15 3.51 14.56
C GLU A 39 -0.35 2.18 15.31
N ALA A 40 -1.28 2.14 16.28
CA ALA A 40 -1.63 0.93 17.00
C ALA A 40 -2.27 -0.11 16.07
N ASP A 41 -3.16 0.34 15.18
CA ASP A 41 -3.84 -0.50 14.19
C ASP A 41 -2.96 -0.85 13.00
N GLN A 42 -1.85 -0.13 12.81
CA GLN A 42 -0.92 -0.38 11.71
C GLN A 42 -0.23 -1.73 11.87
N ASN A 43 -0.40 -2.58 10.87
CA ASN A 43 0.23 -3.90 10.72
C ASN A 43 1.09 -4.01 9.46
N LEU A 44 0.95 -3.08 8.51
CA LEU A 44 1.67 -3.03 7.25
C LEU A 44 2.39 -1.67 7.05
N VAL A 45 3.53 -1.71 6.35
CA VAL A 45 4.22 -0.52 5.83
C VAL A 45 4.39 -0.66 4.33
N ALA A 46 3.94 0.35 3.58
CA ALA A 46 4.23 0.48 2.16
C ALA A 46 5.67 1.01 1.98
N PHE A 47 6.43 0.40 1.09
CA PHE A 47 7.74 0.88 0.69
C PHE A 47 7.97 0.64 -0.80
N GLN A 48 8.83 1.46 -1.39
CA GLN A 48 9.22 1.31 -2.78
C GLN A 48 10.53 0.52 -2.89
N TYR A 49 10.57 -0.45 -3.81
CA TYR A 49 11.78 -1.22 -4.09
C TYR A 49 11.84 -1.62 -5.57
N LYS A 50 12.98 -1.38 -6.23
CA LYS A 50 13.19 -1.72 -7.66
C LYS A 50 12.01 -1.31 -8.59
N GLY A 51 11.42 -0.14 -8.35
CA GLY A 51 10.32 0.39 -9.16
C GLY A 51 8.92 -0.13 -8.82
N GLY A 52 8.79 -1.08 -7.88
CA GLY A 52 7.50 -1.55 -7.37
C GLY A 52 7.17 -1.01 -5.99
N ILE A 53 5.89 -1.11 -5.60
CA ILE A 53 5.40 -0.84 -4.26
C ILE A 53 5.11 -2.18 -3.57
N TYR A 54 5.58 -2.32 -2.33
CA TYR A 54 5.47 -3.54 -1.54
C TYR A 54 4.94 -3.20 -0.14
N TYR A 55 4.23 -4.15 0.48
CA TYR A 55 3.87 -4.08 1.89
C TYR A 55 4.74 -5.05 2.70
N CYS A 56 5.37 -4.55 3.75
CA CYS A 56 6.02 -5.37 4.77
C CYS A 56 5.16 -5.43 6.02
N THR A 57 5.06 -6.61 6.61
CA THR A 57 4.36 -6.81 7.89
C THR A 57 5.23 -6.31 9.04
N LEU A 58 4.71 -5.39 9.86
CA LEU A 58 5.38 -4.93 11.08
C LEU A 58 5.15 -5.86 12.27
N LYS A 59 4.03 -6.60 12.25
CA LYS A 59 3.57 -7.46 13.35
C LYS A 59 3.13 -8.81 12.76
N PRO A 60 3.25 -9.92 13.50
CA PRO A 60 2.68 -11.21 13.08
C PRO A 60 1.17 -11.09 12.86
N PHE A 61 0.65 -11.70 11.79
CA PHE A 61 -0.79 -11.79 11.57
C PHE A 61 -1.38 -12.89 12.46
N SER A 62 -2.13 -12.50 13.48
CA SER A 62 -3.03 -13.43 14.17
C SER A 62 -4.27 -13.69 13.31
N PRO A 63 -4.82 -14.93 13.30
CA PRO A 63 -6.07 -15.22 12.62
C PRO A 63 -7.17 -14.23 13.06
N GLY A 64 -7.77 -13.52 12.10
CA GLY A 64 -8.82 -12.52 12.35
C GLY A 64 -8.38 -11.06 12.24
N ILE A 65 -7.07 -10.78 12.15
CA ILE A 65 -6.57 -9.42 11.87
C ILE A 65 -6.69 -9.13 10.36
N GLN A 66 -7.37 -8.03 10.02
CA GLN A 66 -7.48 -7.55 8.64
C GLN A 66 -6.26 -6.70 8.25
N ALA A 67 -5.86 -6.82 7.00
CA ALA A 67 -4.88 -5.95 6.35
C ALA A 67 -5.58 -4.72 5.74
#